data_AF-A0AAW9LAR1-F1
#
_entry.id   AF-A0AAW9LAR1-F1
#
_cell.length_a   1.000
_cell.length_b   1.000
_cell.length_c   1.000
_cell.angle_alpha   90.00
_cell.angle_beta   90.00
_cell.angle_gamma   90.00
#
_symmetry.space_group_name_H-M   'P 1'
#
loop_
_entity.id
_entity.type
_entity.pdbx_description
1 polymer ?
#
loop_
_entity_poly.entity_id
_entity_poly.type
_entity_poly.pdbx_seq_one_letter_code
_entity_poly.pdbx_strand_id
1 'polypeptide(L)'
;MSGVETYADVSGISFTPIDDITSHLDGSYVGTTVEFGGTPSGTLVILFDEASATNIAEALLPMEPDGDGLTDMHRSAIEELGNVMTSGFIDGWANVLQSSVEHTPPEYVDDMEMELLQIVTDQLGPFQTHGFVIESTMRTEAVDFECEILAVPNEEELSTALDSLLVERKAETSADSDDLF
;
A
#
# COMPACT_ATOMS: atom_id res chain seq x y z
N MET A 1 7.74 11.19 -12.82
CA MET A 1 7.85 9.78 -13.23
C MET A 1 9.31 9.51 -13.55
N SER A 2 10.05 8.99 -12.57
CA SER A 2 11.36 8.37 -12.79
C SER A 2 11.15 7.23 -13.78
N GLY A 3 11.98 7.16 -14.83
CA GLY A 3 11.82 6.20 -15.94
C GLY A 3 12.21 4.76 -15.58
N VAL A 4 11.90 4.30 -14.36
CA VAL A 4 12.26 2.98 -13.85
C VAL A 4 11.06 2.05 -14.01
N GLU A 5 11.18 1.09 -14.92
CA GLU A 5 10.18 0.02 -15.04
C GLU A 5 10.21 -0.83 -13.77
N THR A 6 9.09 -0.84 -13.05
CA THR A 6 8.90 -1.63 -11.84
C THR A 6 7.81 -2.67 -12.11
N TYR A 7 8.14 -3.92 -11.83
CA TYR A 7 7.26 -5.07 -11.97
C TYR A 7 6.84 -5.51 -10.57
N ALA A 8 5.53 -5.56 -10.33
CA ALA A 8 4.96 -6.04 -9.09
C ALA A 8 4.52 -7.49 -9.25
N ASP A 9 5.02 -8.38 -8.38
CA ASP A 9 4.47 -9.72 -8.21
C ASP A 9 3.78 -9.78 -6.84
N VAL A 10 2.47 -9.99 -6.85
CA VAL A 10 1.68 -10.07 -5.61
C VAL A 10 1.79 -11.49 -5.09
N SER A 11 2.59 -11.67 -4.05
CA SER A 11 2.89 -12.96 -3.45
C SER A 11 1.69 -13.49 -2.64
N GLY A 12 0.90 -12.61 -2.04
CA GLY A 12 -0.28 -13.00 -1.27
C GLY A 12 -1.18 -11.83 -0.87
N ILE A 13 -2.44 -12.15 -0.56
CA ILE A 13 -3.40 -11.23 0.05
C ILE A 13 -3.99 -11.93 1.27
N SER A 14 -3.98 -11.26 2.41
CA SER A 14 -4.60 -11.73 3.65
C SER A 14 -5.50 -10.67 4.27
N PHE A 15 -6.55 -11.13 4.94
CA PHE A 15 -7.38 -10.33 5.83
C PHE A 15 -6.96 -10.62 7.26
N THR A 16 -6.40 -9.62 7.91
CA THR A 16 -5.79 -9.77 9.24
C THR A 16 -6.64 -8.99 10.24
N PRO A 17 -7.00 -9.56 11.41
CA PRO A 17 -7.60 -8.78 12.48
C PRO A 17 -6.73 -7.55 12.78
N ILE A 18 -7.36 -6.39 13.00
CA ILE A 18 -6.60 -5.14 13.13
C ILE A 18 -5.59 -5.19 14.29
N ASP A 19 -5.93 -5.89 15.37
CA ASP A 19 -5.07 -6.10 16.54
C ASP A 19 -3.85 -7.00 16.27
N ASP A 20 -3.89 -7.80 15.20
CA ASP A 20 -2.84 -8.75 14.83
C ASP A 20 -1.87 -8.18 13.77
N ILE A 21 -2.16 -7.02 13.19
CA ILE A 21 -1.34 -6.39 12.14
C ILE A 21 0.10 -6.16 12.60
N THR A 22 0.31 -5.71 13.84
CA THR A 22 1.67 -5.47 14.33
C THR A 22 2.39 -6.76 14.73
N SER A 23 1.67 -7.87 14.88
CA SER A 23 2.23 -9.13 15.38
C SER A 23 3.00 -9.93 14.32
N HIS A 24 2.85 -9.60 13.03
CA HIS A 24 3.56 -10.28 11.94
C HIS A 24 4.84 -9.56 11.50
N LEU A 25 5.09 -8.34 12.02
CA LEU A 25 6.31 -7.60 11.71
C LEU A 25 7.44 -8.10 12.61
N ASP A 26 8.47 -8.65 11.97
CA ASP A 26 9.69 -9.12 12.63
C ASP A 26 10.86 -8.20 12.24
N GLY A 27 11.13 -7.16 13.03
CA GLY A 27 12.31 -6.29 12.86
C GLY A 27 11.99 -4.84 12.55
N SER A 28 13.00 -4.07 12.15
CA SER A 28 12.85 -2.64 11.89
C SER A 28 12.33 -2.41 10.47
N TYR A 29 11.23 -1.67 10.38
CA TYR A 29 10.58 -1.30 9.12
C TYR A 29 10.52 0.22 8.97
N VAL A 30 10.79 0.68 7.76
CA VAL A 30 10.55 2.05 7.30
C VAL A 30 9.48 2.03 6.22
N GLY A 31 8.87 3.17 5.92
CA GLY A 31 7.79 3.14 4.96
C GLY A 31 7.19 4.49 4.65
N THR A 32 6.05 4.42 3.98
CA THR A 32 5.22 5.59 3.71
C THR A 32 3.78 5.34 4.14
N THR A 33 3.15 6.36 4.71
CA THR A 33 1.72 6.35 5.03
C THR A 33 0.98 7.37 4.18
N VAL A 34 -0.24 7.01 3.79
CA VAL A 34 -1.15 7.87 3.03
C VAL A 34 -2.55 7.71 3.59
N GLU A 35 -3.21 8.82 3.89
CA GLU A 35 -4.64 8.82 4.13
C GLU A 35 -5.36 8.95 2.80
N PHE A 36 -6.39 8.14 2.59
CA PHE A 36 -7.27 8.26 1.44
C PHE A 36 -8.70 8.49 1.89
N GLY A 37 -9.39 9.36 1.15
CA GLY A 37 -10.79 9.71 1.35
C GLY A 37 -11.64 9.31 0.15
N GLY A 38 -12.95 9.34 0.34
CA GLY A 38 -13.91 8.84 -0.64
C GLY A 38 -14.74 7.72 -0.02
N THR A 39 -15.18 6.77 -0.82
CA THR A 39 -15.91 5.59 -0.34
C THR A 39 -15.26 4.33 -0.91
N PRO A 40 -14.50 3.58 -0.09
CA PRO A 40 -14.14 3.84 1.32
C PRO A 40 -13.03 4.88 1.49
N SER A 41 -13.04 5.53 2.64
CA SER A 41 -11.89 6.22 3.23
C SER A 41 -11.00 5.25 4.02
N GLY A 42 -9.81 5.66 4.41
CA GLY A 42 -8.90 4.86 5.22
C GLY A 42 -7.44 5.27 5.15
N THR A 43 -6.57 4.35 5.52
CA THR A 43 -5.12 4.54 5.51
C THR A 43 -4.46 3.45 4.68
N LEU A 44 -3.52 3.85 3.82
CA LEU A 44 -2.63 2.97 3.09
C LEU A 44 -1.23 3.12 3.67
N VAL A 45 -0.57 1.99 3.88
CA VAL A 45 0.77 1.92 4.42
C VAL A 45 1.61 1.02 3.53
N ILE A 46 2.80 1.47 3.18
CA ILE A 46 3.77 0.66 2.45
C ILE A 46 5.02 0.50 3.30
N LEU A 47 5.38 -0.75 3.57
CA LEU A 47 6.42 -1.17 4.51
C LEU A 47 7.58 -1.76 3.74
N PHE A 48 8.79 -1.43 4.16
CA PHE A 48 10.02 -2.02 3.70
C PHE A 48 10.86 -2.40 4.92
N ASP A 49 11.43 -3.59 4.91
CA ASP A 49 12.57 -3.86 5.79
C ASP A 49 13.73 -2.92 5.42
N GLU A 50 14.62 -2.64 6.38
CA GLU A 50 15.73 -1.71 6.17
C GLU A 50 16.61 -2.05 4.95
N ALA A 51 16.84 -3.33 4.66
CA ALA A 51 17.67 -3.73 3.53
C ALA A 51 16.97 -3.48 2.20
N SER A 52 15.68 -3.83 2.10
CA SER A 52 14.85 -3.51 0.93
C SER A 52 14.77 -2.00 0.70
N ALA A 53 14.57 -1.21 1.76
CA ALA A 53 14.51 0.24 1.70
C ALA A 53 15.82 0.86 1.18
N THR A 54 16.97 0.44 1.69
CA THR A 54 18.28 0.89 1.19
C THR A 54 18.49 0.47 -0.26
N ASN A 55 18.28 -0.81 -0.59
CA ASN A 55 18.50 -1.35 -1.93
C ASN A 55 17.70 -0.58 -2.99
N ILE A 56 16.41 -0.36 -2.75
CA ILE A 56 15.55 0.32 -3.73
C ILE A 56 15.87 1.82 -3.80
N ALA A 57 16.14 2.45 -2.67
CA ALA A 57 16.48 3.87 -2.64
C ALA A 57 17.79 4.14 -3.40
N GLU A 58 18.83 3.34 -3.20
CA GLU A 58 20.09 3.43 -3.94
C GLU A 58 19.89 3.19 -5.44
N ALA A 59 19.05 2.22 -5.83
CA ALA A 59 18.75 1.93 -7.23
C ALA A 59 18.00 3.07 -7.95
N LEU A 60 17.20 3.84 -7.22
CA LEU A 60 16.47 4.99 -7.75
C LEU A 60 17.33 6.26 -7.82
N LEU A 61 18.40 6.34 -7.03
CA LEU A 61 19.28 7.50 -7.00
C LEU A 61 20.28 7.46 -8.16
N PRO A 62 20.53 8.60 -8.83
CA PRO A 62 21.49 8.68 -9.94
C PRO A 62 22.95 8.57 -9.48
N MET A 63 23.21 8.65 -8.19
CA MET A 63 24.54 8.59 -7.56
C MET A 63 24.43 8.05 -6.14
N GLU A 64 25.47 7.36 -5.69
CA GLU A 64 25.58 6.92 -4.30
C GLU A 64 25.50 8.13 -3.35
N PRO A 65 24.55 8.14 -2.40
CA PRO A 65 24.44 9.20 -1.40
C PRO A 65 25.66 9.23 -0.47
N ASP A 66 26.09 10.44 -0.08
CA ASP A 66 27.10 10.62 0.95
C ASP A 66 26.47 10.37 2.34
N GLY A 67 26.88 9.29 3.01
CA GLY A 67 26.49 9.00 4.41
C GLY A 67 26.26 7.52 4.68
N ASP A 68 26.18 7.16 5.96
CA ASP A 68 25.83 5.80 6.39
C ASP A 68 24.31 5.71 6.65
N GLY A 69 23.67 4.65 6.15
CA GLY A 69 22.24 4.38 6.36
C GLY A 69 21.29 5.24 5.51
N LEU A 70 20.02 5.30 5.92
CA LEU A 70 18.95 6.03 5.21
C LEU A 70 19.06 7.56 5.37
N THR A 71 19.89 8.16 4.52
CA THR A 71 20.01 9.62 4.36
C THR A 71 18.73 10.29 3.81
N ASP A 72 18.67 11.62 3.86
CA ASP A 72 17.56 12.40 3.30
C ASP A 72 17.25 12.08 1.83
N MET A 73 18.28 11.80 1.02
CA MET A 73 18.07 11.41 -0.37
C MET A 73 17.40 10.04 -0.50
N HIS A 74 17.74 9.09 0.37
CA HIS A 74 17.05 7.80 0.38
C HIS A 74 15.58 7.95 0.77
N ARG A 75 15.31 8.76 1.80
CA ARG A 75 13.94 9.05 2.26
C ARG A 75 13.09 9.62 1.14
N SER A 76 13.58 10.63 0.43
CA SER A 76 12.86 11.19 -0.74
C SER A 76 12.68 10.18 -1.87
N ALA A 77 13.63 9.27 -2.09
CA ALA A 77 13.46 8.20 -3.08
C ALA A 77 12.36 7.22 -2.66
N ILE A 78 12.28 6.88 -1.37
CA ILE A 78 11.23 6.03 -0.80
C ILE A 78 9.87 6.74 -0.87
N GLU A 79 9.77 8.04 -0.59
CA GLU A 79 8.53 8.83 -0.74
C GLU A 79 8.03 8.83 -2.17
N GLU A 80 8.91 9.06 -3.15
CA GLU A 80 8.54 9.05 -4.57
C GLU A 80 8.07 7.67 -5.03
N LEU A 81 8.74 6.60 -4.56
CA LEU A 81 8.30 5.24 -4.84
C LEU A 81 6.96 4.93 -4.17
N GLY A 82 6.81 5.32 -2.90
CA GLY A 82 5.57 5.21 -2.14
C GLY A 82 4.41 5.94 -2.83
N ASN A 83 4.68 7.10 -3.44
CA ASN A 83 3.69 7.83 -4.22
C ASN A 83 3.24 7.05 -5.47
N VAL A 84 4.20 6.48 -6.22
CA VAL A 84 3.89 5.66 -7.41
C VAL A 84 3.06 4.43 -7.03
N MET A 85 3.46 3.71 -5.97
CA MET A 85 2.74 2.53 -5.50
C MET A 85 1.36 2.88 -4.95
N THR A 86 1.25 3.97 -4.19
CA THR A 86 -0.02 4.43 -3.64
C THR A 86 -0.99 4.82 -4.74
N SER A 87 -0.56 5.60 -5.73
CA SER A 87 -1.42 5.95 -6.88
C SER A 87 -1.87 4.70 -7.62
N GLY A 88 -0.98 3.73 -7.88
CA GLY A 88 -1.35 2.47 -8.53
C GLY A 88 -2.39 1.66 -7.76
N PHE A 89 -2.21 1.56 -6.43
CA PHE A 89 -3.15 0.87 -5.55
C PHE A 89 -4.51 1.57 -5.51
N ILE A 90 -4.50 2.89 -5.27
CA ILE A 90 -5.71 3.70 -5.14
C ILE A 90 -6.47 3.78 -6.46
N ASP A 91 -5.78 3.92 -7.59
CA ASP A 91 -6.41 3.89 -8.92
C ASP A 91 -7.06 2.53 -9.20
N GLY A 92 -6.39 1.43 -8.84
CA GLY A 92 -6.94 0.08 -8.94
C GLY A 92 -8.21 -0.07 -8.10
N TRP A 93 -8.17 0.42 -6.86
CA TRP A 93 -9.29 0.41 -5.92
C TRP A 93 -10.48 1.23 -6.42
N ALA A 94 -10.22 2.47 -6.84
CA ALA A 94 -11.18 3.39 -7.43
C ALA A 94 -11.86 2.79 -8.67
N ASN A 95 -11.09 2.15 -9.54
CA ASN A 95 -11.62 1.49 -10.74
C ASN A 95 -12.55 0.31 -10.39
N VAL A 96 -12.17 -0.53 -9.42
CA VAL A 96 -13.00 -1.68 -9.01
C VAL A 96 -14.30 -1.21 -8.37
N LEU A 97 -14.23 -0.21 -7.49
CA LEU A 97 -15.38 0.36 -6.78
C LEU A 97 -16.19 1.38 -7.59
N GLN A 98 -15.74 1.73 -8.79
CA GLN A 98 -16.31 2.81 -9.62
C GLN A 98 -16.47 4.12 -8.83
N SER A 99 -15.51 4.39 -7.93
CA SER A 99 -15.51 5.56 -7.06
C SER A 99 -14.32 6.46 -7.37
N SER A 100 -14.41 7.73 -6.98
CA SER A 100 -13.24 8.61 -6.94
C SER A 100 -12.65 8.56 -5.54
N VAL A 101 -11.38 8.21 -5.45
CA VAL A 101 -10.62 8.23 -4.19
C VAL A 101 -9.63 9.37 -4.27
N GLU A 102 -9.65 10.25 -3.28
CA GLU A 102 -8.65 11.31 -3.10
C GLU A 102 -7.67 10.86 -2.02
N HIS A 103 -6.42 11.29 -2.08
CA HIS A 103 -5.44 10.89 -1.07
C HIS A 103 -4.47 12.02 -0.74
N THR A 104 -3.90 11.95 0.46
CA THR A 104 -2.80 12.82 0.86
C THR A 104 -1.53 12.45 0.09
N PRO A 105 -0.53 13.35 0.01
CA PRO A 105 0.82 12.94 -0.36
C PRO A 105 1.34 11.89 0.65
N PRO A 106 2.17 10.93 0.21
CA PRO A 106 2.83 10.02 1.13
C PRO A 106 3.78 10.73 2.08
N GLU A 107 3.73 10.35 3.35
CA GLU A 107 4.66 10.78 4.38
C GLU A 107 5.62 9.64 4.72
N TYR A 108 6.92 9.90 4.67
CA TYR A 108 7.91 8.92 5.09
C TYR A 108 7.95 8.78 6.62
N VAL A 109 8.06 7.53 7.08
CA VAL A 109 8.10 7.17 8.49
C VAL A 109 9.27 6.22 8.75
N ASP A 110 10.10 6.58 9.73
CA ASP A 110 11.27 5.79 10.15
C ASP A 110 10.93 4.59 11.06
N ASP A 111 9.85 4.69 11.82
CA ASP A 111 9.46 3.69 12.81
C ASP A 111 8.04 3.25 12.52
N MET A 112 7.92 2.33 11.57
CA MET A 112 6.64 1.82 11.12
C MET A 112 5.94 0.98 12.18
N GLU A 113 6.68 0.35 13.10
CA GLU A 113 6.07 -0.38 14.21
C GLU A 113 5.23 0.57 15.09
N MET A 114 5.82 1.71 15.48
CA MET A 114 5.14 2.72 16.28
C MET A 114 4.00 3.42 15.54
N GLU A 115 4.16 3.66 14.24
CA GLU A 115 3.11 4.25 13.42
C GLU A 115 1.92 3.32 13.25
N LEU A 116 2.16 2.03 12.98
CA LEU A 116 1.09 1.04 12.90
C LEU A 116 0.36 0.88 14.22
N LEU A 117 1.06 0.93 15.36
CA LEU A 117 0.40 0.95 16.67
C LEU A 117 -0.54 2.16 16.84
N GLN A 118 -0.15 3.34 16.32
CA GLN A 118 -1.01 4.52 16.33
C GLN A 118 -2.22 4.34 15.42
N ILE A 119 -2.02 3.87 14.19
CA ILE A 119 -3.10 3.58 13.24
C ILE A 119 -4.10 2.59 13.85
N VAL A 120 -3.61 1.47 14.40
CA VAL A 120 -4.45 0.48 15.08
C VAL A 120 -5.20 1.13 16.24
N THR A 121 -4.55 1.97 17.04
CA THR A 121 -5.19 2.67 18.19
C THR A 121 -6.25 3.68 17.76
N ASP A 122 -6.01 4.44 16.70
CA ASP A 122 -6.94 5.46 16.19
C ASP A 122 -8.13 4.82 15.48
N GLN A 123 -7.90 3.69 14.83
CA GLN A 123 -8.92 2.92 14.14
C GLN A 123 -9.61 1.89 15.04
N LEU A 124 -9.14 1.65 16.27
CA LEU A 124 -9.77 0.85 17.32
C LEU A 124 -11.08 1.51 17.80
N GLY A 125 -12.09 1.49 16.92
CA GLY A 125 -13.48 1.79 17.21
C GLY A 125 -14.33 0.51 17.18
N PRO A 126 -15.60 0.55 17.59
CA PRO A 126 -16.48 -0.63 17.62
C PRO A 126 -16.80 -1.23 16.23
N PHE A 127 -16.30 -0.63 15.15
CA PHE A 127 -16.68 -0.96 13.77
C PHE A 127 -15.52 -1.43 12.89
N GLN A 128 -14.26 -1.22 13.29
CA GLN A 128 -13.10 -1.69 12.51
C GLN A 128 -12.56 -2.98 13.14
N THR A 129 -12.65 -4.07 12.41
CA THR A 129 -12.25 -5.40 12.91
C THR A 129 -11.08 -6.00 12.14
N HIS A 130 -10.87 -5.61 10.88
CA HIS A 130 -9.84 -6.17 10.01
C HIS A 130 -9.09 -5.09 9.22
N GLY A 131 -7.85 -5.40 8.86
CA GLY A 131 -7.08 -4.74 7.81
C GLY A 131 -6.76 -5.70 6.67
N PHE A 132 -6.40 -5.14 5.51
CA PHE A 132 -5.99 -5.88 4.32
C PHE A 132 -4.48 -5.81 4.21
N VAL A 133 -3.81 -6.94 4.33
CA VAL A 133 -2.36 -7.02 4.13
C VAL A 133 -2.12 -7.66 2.76
N ILE A 134 -1.31 -7.01 1.95
CA ILE A 134 -0.89 -7.48 0.63
C ILE A 134 0.63 -7.57 0.66
N GLU A 135 1.13 -8.79 0.69
CA GLU A 135 2.55 -9.07 0.60
C GLU A 135 2.96 -9.05 -0.87
N SER A 136 3.91 -8.20 -1.22
CA SER A 136 4.36 -8.00 -2.59
C SER A 136 5.87 -8.13 -2.71
N THR A 137 6.31 -8.93 -3.67
CA THR A 137 7.70 -8.92 -4.09
C THR A 137 7.80 -8.05 -5.35
N MET A 138 8.61 -7.01 -5.27
CA MET A 138 8.76 -6.04 -6.33
C MET A 138 10.13 -6.21 -7.01
N ARG A 139 10.16 -5.97 -8.31
CA ARG A 139 11.38 -6.06 -9.12
C ARG A 139 11.54 -4.83 -9.98
N THR A 140 12.73 -4.26 -9.97
CA THR A 140 13.18 -3.29 -10.97
C THR A 140 14.23 -3.93 -11.87
N GLU A 141 14.65 -3.25 -12.94
CA GLU A 141 15.77 -3.71 -13.76
C GLU A 141 17.09 -3.82 -12.98
N ALA A 142 17.24 -3.05 -11.90
CA ALA A 142 18.47 -2.97 -11.13
C ALA A 142 18.48 -3.92 -9.92
N VAL A 143 17.36 -4.00 -9.19
CA VAL A 143 17.26 -4.70 -7.91
C VAL A 143 15.89 -5.32 -7.70
N ASP A 144 15.87 -6.45 -6.99
CA ASP A 144 14.68 -7.05 -6.38
C ASP A 144 14.55 -6.52 -4.95
N PHE A 145 13.33 -6.22 -4.52
CA PHE A 145 13.03 -5.78 -3.16
C PHE A 145 11.67 -6.32 -2.69
N GLU A 146 11.51 -6.48 -1.39
CA GLU A 146 10.25 -6.89 -0.79
C GLU A 146 9.57 -5.67 -0.16
N CYS A 147 8.25 -5.61 -0.30
CA CYS A 147 7.45 -4.64 0.43
C CYS A 147 6.09 -5.24 0.83
N GLU A 148 5.55 -4.74 1.93
CA GLU A 148 4.20 -5.08 2.35
C GLU A 148 3.31 -3.84 2.18
N ILE A 149 2.17 -4.02 1.53
CA ILE A 149 1.15 -2.99 1.39
C ILE A 149 0.02 -3.34 2.35
N LEU A 150 -0.16 -2.53 3.37
CA LEU A 150 -1.27 -2.63 4.30
C LEU A 150 -2.30 -1.55 3.95
N ALA A 151 -3.51 -1.97 3.60
CA ALA A 151 -4.66 -1.08 3.46
C ALA A 151 -5.62 -1.29 4.64
N VAL A 152 -5.93 -0.23 5.36
CA VAL A 152 -6.92 -0.23 6.44
C VAL A 152 -8.06 0.72 6.07
N PRO A 153 -8.99 0.28 5.22
CA PRO A 153 -10.17 1.05 4.85
C PRO A 153 -11.20 1.04 5.97
N ASN A 154 -12.03 2.07 6.04
CA ASN A 154 -13.23 2.09 6.85
C ASN A 154 -14.14 0.90 6.45
N GLU A 155 -14.34 -0.01 7.39
CA GLU A 155 -15.03 -1.28 7.14
C GLU A 155 -16.49 -1.10 6.73
N GLU A 156 -17.22 -0.16 7.34
CA GLU A 156 -18.62 0.11 7.01
C GLU A 156 -18.78 0.70 5.60
N GLU A 157 -17.91 1.64 5.24
CA GLU A 157 -17.91 2.27 3.92
C GLU A 157 -17.52 1.26 2.84
N LEU A 158 -16.52 0.41 3.11
CA LEU A 158 -16.12 -0.63 2.18
C LEU A 158 -17.23 -1.65 1.98
N SER A 159 -17.85 -2.12 3.07
CA SER A 159 -18.99 -3.04 3.02
C SER A 159 -20.12 -2.48 2.16
N THR A 160 -20.46 -1.20 2.37
CA THR A 160 -21.48 -0.49 1.59
C THR A 160 -21.11 -0.38 0.09
N ALA A 161 -19.84 -0.12 -0.21
CA ALA A 161 -19.36 -0.03 -1.59
C ALA A 161 -19.42 -1.39 -2.30
N LEU A 162 -19.00 -2.46 -1.61
CA LEU A 162 -19.05 -3.83 -2.15
C LEU A 162 -20.50 -4.30 -2.37
N ASP A 163 -21.40 -4.01 -1.44
CA ASP A 163 -22.83 -4.33 -1.60
C ASP A 163 -23.44 -3.61 -2.81
N SER A 164 -23.11 -2.32 -3.00
CA SER A 164 -23.56 -1.55 -4.16
C SER A 164 -23.06 -2.16 -5.48
N LEU A 165 -21.76 -2.50 -5.54
CA LEU A 165 -21.18 -3.16 -6.72
C LEU A 165 -21.85 -4.50 -7.04
N LEU A 166 -22.12 -5.32 -6.03
CA LEU A 166 -22.78 -6.62 -6.22
C LEU A 166 -24.18 -6.46 -6.81
N VAL A 167 -24.90 -5.40 -6.43
CA VAL A 167 -26.22 -5.09 -6.99
C VAL A 167 -26.12 -4.60 -8.44
N GLU A 168 -25.14 -3.75 -8.76
CA GLU A 168 -24.94 -3.24 -10.13
C GLU A 168 -24.51 -4.36 -11.09
N ARG A 169 -23.54 -5.17 -10.69
CA ARG A 169 -23.03 -6.30 -11.50
C ARG A 169 -23.98 -7.50 -11.56
N LYS A 170 -25.08 -7.48 -10.81
CA LYS A 170 -26.13 -8.51 -10.90
C LYS A 170 -26.72 -8.61 -12.32
N ALA A 171 -26.65 -7.53 -13.11
CA ALA A 171 -27.06 -7.51 -14.51
C ALA A 171 -25.97 -8.02 -15.49
N GLU A 172 -24.71 -8.08 -15.05
CA GLU A 172 -23.54 -8.52 -15.83
C GLU A 172 -23.22 -9.99 -15.51
N THR A 173 -24.20 -10.88 -15.70
CA THR A 173 -24.07 -12.32 -15.39
C THR A 173 -23.55 -13.17 -16.55
N SER A 174 -23.27 -12.56 -17.70
CA SER A 174 -22.59 -13.23 -18.80
C SER A 174 -21.09 -12.99 -18.71
N ALA A 175 -20.33 -14.03 -18.37
CA ALA A 175 -18.93 -14.07 -18.74
C ALA A 175 -18.87 -14.26 -20.26
N ASP A 176 -18.60 -13.18 -21.00
CA ASP A 176 -18.33 -13.28 -22.43
C ASP A 176 -16.86 -13.67 -22.60
N SER A 177 -16.61 -14.89 -23.08
CA SER A 177 -15.25 -15.42 -23.21
C SER A 177 -14.40 -14.65 -24.24
N ASP A 178 -15.06 -13.82 -25.06
CA ASP A 178 -14.42 -13.00 -26.09
C ASP A 178 -13.94 -11.63 -25.57
N ASP A 179 -14.32 -11.21 -24.35
CA ASP A 179 -13.82 -9.96 -23.72
C ASP A 179 -12.49 -10.15 -22.96
N LEU A 180 -11.96 -11.37 -22.91
CA LEU A 180 -10.73 -11.73 -22.21
C LEU A 180 -9.52 -11.97 -23.14
N PHE A 181 -9.67 -11.79 -24.46
CA PHE A 181 -8.58 -11.97 -25.45
C PHE A 181 -8.55 -10.89 -26.54
#